data_AF-A0A9P4TH38-F1
#
_entry.id   AF-A0A9P4TH38-F1
#
_cell.length_a   1.000
_cell.length_b   1.000
_cell.length_c   1.000
_cell.angle_alpha   90.00
_cell.angle_beta   90.00
_cell.angle_gamma   90.00
#
_symmetry.space_group_name_H-M   'P 1'
#
loop_
_entity.id
_entity.type
_entity.pdbx_description
1 polymer ?
#
loop_
_entity_poly.entity_id
_entity_poly.type
_entity_poly.pdbx_seq_one_letter_code
_entity_poly.pdbx_strand_id
1 'polypeptide(L)'
;MPYIINVPEMPRPYVTNNPAIYMDCLSWGWSCESRPFSDPYCKAARKREEARFEADKRAEQLDQYYEQELARRERAKRPVSITKIGITTSLKPFEGFGKHAKHDSVISVAVLEVGSDLEDADLSD
;
A
#
# COMPACT_ATOMS: atom_id res chain seq x y z
N MET A 1 -10.67 24.10 -0.31
CA MET A 1 -11.39 23.22 -1.25
C MET A 1 -11.54 21.90 -0.52
N PRO A 2 -12.77 21.41 -0.25
CA PRO A 2 -12.96 20.14 0.45
C PRO A 2 -12.60 18.97 -0.47
N TYR A 3 -12.03 17.94 0.14
CA TYR A 3 -11.69 16.66 -0.46
C TYR A 3 -12.62 15.59 0.10
N ILE A 4 -13.14 14.76 -0.78
CA ILE A 4 -13.97 13.61 -0.46
C ILE A 4 -13.09 12.37 -0.60
N ILE A 5 -12.93 11.62 0.49
CA ILE A 5 -12.10 10.42 0.54
C ILE A 5 -13.01 9.20 0.74
N ASN A 6 -13.04 8.30 -0.24
CA ASN A 6 -13.68 6.99 -0.09
C ASN A 6 -12.62 5.99 0.39
N VAL A 7 -12.60 5.76 1.70
CA VAL A 7 -11.77 4.73 2.32
C VAL A 7 -12.28 3.36 1.87
N PRO A 8 -11.41 2.42 1.45
CA PRO A 8 -11.82 1.05 1.11
C PRO A 8 -12.62 0.42 2.25
N GLU A 9 -13.59 -0.43 1.91
CA GLU A 9 -14.45 -1.16 2.86
C GLU A 9 -15.39 -0.28 3.71
N MET A 10 -15.24 1.05 3.67
CA MET A 10 -16.12 1.98 4.37
C MET A 10 -17.27 2.43 3.47
N PRO A 11 -18.53 2.29 3.91
CA PRO A 11 -19.69 2.58 3.07
C PRO A 11 -19.93 4.09 2.87
N ARG A 12 -19.29 4.95 3.65
CA ARG A 12 -19.56 6.39 3.67
C ARG A 12 -18.28 7.21 3.50
N PRO A 13 -18.22 8.12 2.51
CA PRO A 13 -17.07 9.00 2.31
C PRO A 13 -16.82 9.92 3.48
N TYR A 14 -15.56 10.30 3.62
CA TYR A 14 -15.09 11.30 4.58
C TYR A 14 -14.81 12.61 3.85
N VAL A 15 -15.07 13.73 4.52
CA VAL A 15 -14.78 15.06 4.00
C VAL A 15 -13.62 15.65 4.80
N THR A 16 -12.54 16.02 4.14
CA THR A 16 -11.38 16.66 4.76
C THR A 16 -10.97 17.91 3.99
N ASN A 17 -10.32 18.86 4.66
CA ASN A 17 -9.69 20.01 4.01
C ASN A 17 -8.18 19.81 3.86
N ASN A 18 -7.62 18.69 4.33
CA ASN A 18 -6.19 18.43 4.30
C ASN A 18 -5.75 17.92 2.91
N PRO A 19 -4.97 18.70 2.14
CA PRO A 19 -4.51 18.27 0.82
C PRO A 19 -3.49 17.13 0.88
N ALA A 20 -2.74 16.97 1.97
CA ALA A 20 -1.74 15.90 2.09
C ALA A 20 -2.41 14.53 2.08
N ILE A 21 -3.44 14.35 2.93
CA ILE A 21 -4.26 13.13 2.97
C ILE A 21 -4.83 12.83 1.57
N TYR A 22 -5.38 13.84 0.89
CA TYR A 22 -5.92 13.66 -0.46
C TYR A 22 -4.87 13.13 -1.45
N MET A 23 -3.68 13.75 -1.49
CA MET A 23 -2.62 13.35 -2.42
C MET A 23 -2.09 11.94 -2.12
N ASP A 24 -1.93 11.60 -0.85
CA ASP A 24 -1.48 10.28 -0.43
C ASP A 24 -2.52 9.21 -0.76
N CYS A 25 -3.78 9.41 -0.37
CA CYS A 25 -4.89 8.51 -0.71
C CYS A 25 -5.03 8.32 -2.23
N LEU A 26 -4.86 9.39 -3.02
CA LEU A 26 -4.86 9.31 -4.47
C LEU A 26 -3.70 8.44 -4.99
N SER A 27 -2.48 8.62 -4.45
CA SER A 27 -1.32 7.79 -4.80
C SER A 27 -1.50 6.32 -4.41
N TRP A 28 -2.34 6.06 -3.40
CA TRP A 28 -2.64 4.74 -2.89
C TRP A 28 -3.68 3.99 -3.73
N GLY A 29 -4.34 4.69 -4.66
CA GLY A 29 -5.41 4.16 -5.50
C GLY A 29 -6.80 4.22 -4.85
N TRP A 30 -6.97 5.02 -3.79
CA TRP A 30 -8.29 5.22 -3.19
C TRP A 30 -9.15 6.13 -4.07
N SER A 31 -10.47 5.91 -4.04
CA SER A 31 -11.40 6.78 -4.76
C SER A 31 -11.53 8.12 -4.03
N CYS A 32 -10.96 9.17 -4.62
CA CYS A 32 -10.93 10.51 -4.04
C CYS A 32 -11.51 11.52 -5.03
N GLU A 33 -12.25 12.51 -4.52
CA GLU A 33 -12.79 13.61 -5.33
C GLU A 33 -12.47 14.96 -4.69
N SER A 34 -12.12 15.94 -5.52
CA SER A 34 -12.06 17.34 -5.09
C SER A 34 -13.33 18.05 -5.54
N ARG A 35 -13.93 18.82 -4.63
CA ARG A 35 -15.17 19.58 -4.91
C ARG A 35 -15.01 21.03 -4.45
N PRO A 36 -15.68 22.00 -5.08
CA PRO A 36 -15.69 23.38 -4.58
C PRO A 36 -16.47 23.49 -3.26
N PHE A 37 -16.18 24.49 -2.42
CA PHE A 37 -16.91 24.70 -1.15
C PHE A 37 -18.40 25.01 -1.34
N SER A 38 -18.78 25.55 -2.50
CA SER A 38 -20.16 25.83 -2.86
C SER A 38 -20.96 24.56 -3.16
N ASP A 39 -20.29 23.41 -3.34
CA ASP A 39 -20.91 22.17 -3.74
C ASP A 39 -22.00 21.71 -2.75
N PRO A 40 -23.22 21.41 -3.23
CA PRO A 40 -24.32 20.97 -2.38
C PRO A 40 -24.02 19.71 -1.57
N TYR A 41 -23.22 18.79 -2.12
CA TYR A 41 -22.86 17.54 -1.47
C TYR A 41 -22.05 17.80 -0.19
N CYS A 42 -20.98 18.59 -0.29
CA CYS A 42 -20.11 18.90 0.84
C CYS A 42 -20.84 19.69 1.94
N LYS A 43 -21.81 20.54 1.56
CA LYS A 43 -22.68 21.24 2.52
C LYS A 43 -23.64 20.27 3.21
N ALA A 44 -24.29 19.40 2.45
CA ALA A 44 -25.23 18.42 2.99
C ALA A 44 -24.52 17.40 3.90
N ALA A 45 -23.32 16.93 3.52
CA ALA A 45 -22.51 16.01 4.32
C ALA A 45 -22.18 16.61 5.69
N ARG A 46 -21.62 17.84 5.72
CA ARG A 46 -21.30 18.55 6.97
C ARG A 46 -22.54 18.77 7.85
N LYS A 47 -23.65 19.23 7.27
CA LYS A 47 -24.90 19.42 8.01
C LYS A 47 -25.43 18.13 8.64
N ARG A 48 -25.29 16.99 7.95
CA ARG A 48 -25.71 15.67 8.49
C ARG A 48 -24.79 15.19 9.61
N GLU A 49 -23.48 15.46 9.52
CA GLU A 49 -22.50 15.08 10.54
C GLU A 49 -22.65 15.93 11.80
N GLU A 50 -22.86 17.23 11.63
CA GLU A 50 -23.14 18.17 12.71
C GLU A 50 -24.46 17.83 13.41
N ALA A 51 -25.53 17.52 12.66
CA ALA A 51 -26.81 17.10 13.23
C ALA A 51 -26.73 15.80 14.05
N ARG A 52 -25.68 14.98 13.83
CA ARG A 52 -25.41 13.76 14.59
C ARG A 52 -24.34 13.94 15.65
N PHE A 53 -23.73 15.12 15.76
CA PHE A 53 -22.57 15.40 16.61
C PHE A 53 -21.40 14.44 16.34
N GLU A 54 -21.23 14.03 15.08
CA GLU A 54 -20.20 13.06 14.64
C GLU A 54 -19.06 13.73 13.86
N ALA A 55 -19.06 15.06 13.72
CA ALA A 55 -18.09 15.76 12.88
C ALA A 55 -16.65 15.48 13.30
N ASP A 56 -16.33 15.69 14.58
CA ASP A 56 -14.98 15.47 15.12
C ASP A 56 -14.62 13.98 15.08
N LYS A 57 -15.55 13.12 15.50
CA LYS A 57 -15.36 11.67 15.47
C LYS A 57 -15.06 11.15 14.06
N ARG A 58 -15.70 11.69 13.02
CA ARG A 58 -15.42 11.29 11.63
C ARG A 58 -14.08 11.81 11.13
N ALA A 59 -13.65 12.98 11.57
CA ALA A 59 -12.30 13.47 11.28
C ALA A 59 -11.25 12.54 11.91
N GLU A 60 -11.40 12.21 13.19
CA GLU A 60 -10.51 11.27 13.89
C GLU A 60 -10.49 9.88 13.24
N GLN A 61 -11.65 9.37 12.81
CA GLN A 61 -11.73 8.11 12.07
C GLN A 61 -10.91 8.15 10.77
N LEU A 62 -11.03 9.23 10.00
CA LEU A 62 -10.26 9.38 8.78
C LEU A 62 -8.76 9.38 9.07
N ASP A 63 -8.33 10.10 10.10
CA ASP A 63 -6.92 10.16 10.51
C ASP A 63 -6.41 8.78 10.94
N GLN A 64 -7.20 8.02 11.70
CA GLN A 64 -6.86 6.64 12.07
C GLN A 64 -6.68 5.73 10.85
N TYR A 65 -7.59 5.77 9.87
CA TYR A 65 -7.47 4.96 8.65
C TYR A 65 -6.26 5.37 7.81
N TYR A 66 -5.99 6.67 7.74
CA TYR A 66 -4.82 7.22 7.06
C TYR A 66 -3.52 6.74 7.72
N GLU A 67 -3.40 6.83 9.04
CA GLU A 67 -2.23 6.35 9.80
C GLU A 67 -2.02 4.83 9.66
N GLN A 68 -3.09 4.05 9.70
CA GLN A 68 -3.01 2.60 9.52
C GLN A 68 -2.48 2.22 8.13
N GLU A 69 -2.96 2.88 7.07
CA GLU A 69 -2.51 2.63 5.71
C GLU A 69 -1.08 3.12 5.49
N LEU A 70 -0.71 4.26 6.09
CA LEU A 70 0.65 4.78 6.09
C LEU A 70 1.61 3.75 6.73
N ALA A 71 1.28 3.28 7.93
CA ALA A 71 2.08 2.27 8.64
C ALA A 71 2.17 0.95 7.87
N ARG A 72 1.08 0.50 7.24
CA ARG A 72 1.07 -0.71 6.40
C ARG A 72 2.04 -0.58 5.23
N ARG A 73 2.05 0.57 4.55
CA ARG A 73 2.93 0.83 3.40
C ARG A 73 4.37 1.03 3.82
N GLU A 74 4.64 1.68 4.95
CA GLU A 74 5.99 1.77 5.50
C GLU A 74 6.57 0.39 5.82
N ARG A 75 5.76 -0.50 6.43
CA ARG A 75 6.16 -1.89 6.69
C ARG A 75 6.45 -2.66 5.39
N ALA A 76 5.63 -2.48 4.35
CA ALA A 76 5.84 -3.14 3.06
C ALA A 76 7.10 -2.68 2.32
N LYS A 77 7.56 -1.44 2.56
CA LYS A 77 8.82 -0.91 2.00
C LYS A 77 10.06 -1.43 2.71
N ARG A 78 9.94 -1.98 3.92
CA ARG A 78 11.07 -2.55 4.65
C ARG A 78 11.42 -3.90 4.04
N PRO A 79 12.67 -4.16 3.65
CA PRO A 79 13.09 -5.49 3.23
C PRO A 79 12.89 -6.42 4.43
N VAL A 80 11.96 -7.37 4.30
CA VAL A 80 11.76 -8.41 5.30
C VAL A 80 12.96 -9.35 5.17
N SER A 81 13.98 -9.19 6.01
CA SER A 81 15.05 -10.16 6.12
C SER A 81 14.48 -11.42 6.74
N ILE A 82 14.08 -12.38 5.90
CA ILE A 82 13.71 -13.71 6.37
C ILE A 82 15.02 -14.40 6.78
N THR A 83 15.32 -14.42 8.07
CA THR A 83 16.35 -15.31 8.63
C THR A 83 15.76 -16.73 8.65
N LYS A 84 15.63 -17.34 7.47
CA LYS A 84 15.42 -18.78 7.37
C LYS A 84 16.72 -19.43 7.80
N ILE A 85 16.62 -20.29 8.80
CA ILE A 85 17.66 -21.22 9.23
C ILE A 85 18.29 -21.84 7.96
N GLY A 86 19.51 -21.42 7.64
CA GLY A 86 20.40 -22.09 6.69
C GLY A 86 20.36 -21.73 5.20
N ILE A 87 19.57 -20.76 4.70
CA ILE A 87 19.65 -20.39 3.25
C ILE A 87 19.50 -18.87 3.06
N THR A 88 20.58 -18.22 2.66
CA THR A 88 20.66 -16.77 2.39
C THR A 88 20.24 -16.44 0.96
N THR A 89 18.94 -16.39 0.67
CA THR A 89 18.47 -15.81 -0.60
C THR A 89 18.42 -14.29 -0.51
N SER A 90 19.47 -13.63 -0.99
CA SER A 90 19.55 -12.17 -1.14
C SER A 90 18.78 -11.74 -2.39
N LEU A 91 17.59 -11.18 -2.22
CA LEU A 91 16.81 -10.56 -3.30
C LEU A 91 17.28 -9.12 -3.49
N LYS A 92 18.28 -8.90 -4.34
CA LYS A 92 18.58 -7.56 -4.84
C LYS A 92 17.52 -7.15 -5.87
N PRO A 93 16.94 -5.94 -5.78
CA PRO A 93 16.10 -5.42 -6.85
C PRO A 93 16.98 -5.12 -8.07
N PHE A 94 16.64 -5.74 -9.20
CA PHE A 94 17.32 -5.52 -10.48
C PHE A 94 17.07 -4.07 -10.96
N GLU A 95 18.14 -3.27 -11.00
CA GLU A 95 18.20 -2.02 -11.77
C GLU A 95 18.24 -2.35 -13.26
N GLY A 96 17.06 -2.55 -13.85
CA GLY A 96 16.88 -2.79 -15.27
C GLY A 96 16.39 -1.54 -16.00
N PHE A 97 17.31 -0.73 -16.51
CA PHE A 97 17.02 0.22 -17.60
C PHE A 97 16.62 -0.59 -18.84
N GLY A 98 15.34 -0.57 -19.22
CA GLY A 98 14.88 -1.28 -20.41
C GLY A 98 13.48 -0.83 -20.84
N LYS A 99 13.42 -0.14 -21.98
CA LYS A 99 12.20 0.43 -22.57
C LYS A 99 11.16 -0.67 -22.83
N HIS A 100 9.92 -0.39 -22.43
CA HIS A 100 8.77 -1.27 -22.61
C HIS A 100 8.52 -1.57 -24.10
N ALA A 101 8.55 -2.85 -24.46
CA ALA A 101 7.96 -3.36 -25.69
C ALA A 101 7.02 -4.52 -25.33
N LYS A 102 5.89 -4.54 -26.03
CA LYS A 102 4.63 -5.22 -25.71
C LYS A 102 4.73 -6.75 -25.86
N HIS A 103 3.99 -7.47 -25.01
CA HIS A 103 3.78 -8.93 -25.00
C HIS A 103 5.08 -9.70 -24.63
N ASP A 104 5.11 -10.74 -23.80
CA ASP A 104 4.19 -11.85 -23.59
C ASP A 104 4.52 -12.45 -22.20
N SER A 105 3.56 -13.12 -21.57
CA SER A 105 3.74 -13.75 -20.25
C SER A 105 4.75 -14.90 -20.33
N VAL A 106 5.98 -14.68 -19.82
CA VAL A 106 6.95 -15.76 -19.64
C VAL A 106 7.05 -16.10 -18.17
N ILE A 107 6.54 -17.29 -17.84
CA ILE A 107 6.74 -18.00 -16.58
C ILE A 107 8.25 -18.04 -16.31
N SER A 108 8.67 -17.49 -15.17
CA SER A 108 10.06 -17.52 -14.72
C SER A 108 10.56 -18.96 -14.68
N VAL A 109 11.49 -19.31 -15.57
CA VAL A 109 12.19 -20.59 -15.55
C VAL A 109 13.22 -20.55 -14.42
N ALA A 110 13.04 -21.40 -13.42
CA ALA A 110 14.07 -21.67 -12.42
C ALA A 110 15.15 -22.55 -13.06
N VAL A 111 16.36 -22.03 -13.19
CA VAL A 111 17.53 -22.83 -13.57
C VAL A 111 18.05 -23.51 -12.31
N LEU A 112 17.96 -24.84 -12.30
CA LEU A 112 18.44 -25.69 -11.22
C LEU A 112 19.84 -26.17 -11.61
N GLU A 113 20.89 -25.49 -11.15
CA GLU A 113 22.24 -26.01 -11.29
C GLU A 113 22.41 -27.16 -10.29
N VAL A 114 22.35 -28.40 -10.80
CA VAL A 114 22.75 -29.60 -10.08
C VAL A 114 24.27 -29.60 -10.01
N GLY A 115 24.83 -29.05 -8.93
CA GLY A 115 26.21 -29.31 -8.55
C GLY A 115 26.31 -30.75 -8.03
N SER A 116 26.75 -31.66 -8.89
CA SER A 116 27.28 -32.95 -8.47
C SER A 116 28.65 -32.72 -7.82
N ASP A 117 28.75 -32.93 -6.51
CA ASP A 117 30.06 -33.18 -5.90
C ASP A 117 29.92 -34.39 -4.96
N LEU A 118 30.36 -35.52 -5.50
CA LEU A 118 30.76 -36.71 -4.79
C LEU A 118 32.15 -36.41 -4.22
N GLU A 119 32.32 -36.38 -2.90
CA GLU A 119 33.62 -36.73 -2.31
C GLU A 119 33.43 -37.60 -1.06
N ASP A 120 34.35 -38.55 -0.96
CA ASP A 120 34.34 -39.80 -0.24
C ASP A 120 34.52 -39.71 1.29
N ALA A 121 34.12 -40.81 1.93
CA ALA A 121 34.59 -41.41 3.19
C ALA A 121 35.60 -40.66 4.09
N ASP A 122 35.32 -40.67 5.41
CA ASP A 122 36.18 -41.44 6.31
C ASP A 122 35.45 -41.91 7.57
N LEU A 123 35.52 -43.23 7.81
CA LEU A 123 35.17 -43.90 9.06
C LEU A 123 36.39 -43.86 9.98
N SER A 124 36.21 -43.48 11.24
CA SER A 124 37.15 -43.85 12.30
C SER A 124 36.40 -44.04 13.61
N ASP A 125 36.77 -45.16 14.24
CA ASP A 125 36.32 -45.83 15.48
C ASP A 125 36.24 -44.91 16.72
#